data_AF-L0AZG6-F1
#
_entry.id   AF-L0AZG6-F1
#
_cell.length_a   1.000
_cell.length_b   1.000
_cell.length_c   1.000
_cell.angle_alpha   90.00
_cell.angle_beta   90.00
_cell.angle_gamma   90.00
#
_symmetry.space_group_name_H-M   'P 1'
#
loop_
_entity.id
_entity.type
_entity.pdbx_description
1 polymer ?
#
loop_
_entity_poly.entity_id
_entity_poly.type
_entity_poly.pdbx_seq_one_letter_code
_entity_poly.pdbx_strand_id
1 'polypeptide(L)'
;MIVFTLKLPILLAILASFKGAIAPPTTERNRNNKDKILIDLNISGSRTARIEVIPSMKFPCGTNYTVRRNARHTHIIGNVRDNDELIISGDPTAMSRYVLNVRGERGFRYVKVITRYRVACSYTTHIKEFWRESINDMYKDVQREPMTLNILEQTGDEYISARLIALENPQEEEDAESLSSPLHVPAVYDIRPQYRLHYFIGMVKYGEYTVDNQIQGLVERRVIWEGRLGDPKITVISLYKDGDETEAVYKFGFTEDQFKLLDYKRKFIELYE
;
A
#
# COMPACT_ATOMS: atom_id res chain seq x y z
N MET A 1 -10.15 48.16 30.01
CA MET A 1 -11.38 47.43 29.63
C MET A 1 -11.83 47.95 28.27
N ILE A 2 -11.50 47.24 27.19
CA ILE A 2 -11.85 47.62 25.82
C ILE A 2 -12.91 46.62 25.35
N VAL A 3 -14.12 47.12 25.11
CA VAL A 3 -15.27 46.35 24.66
C VAL A 3 -15.25 46.31 23.13
N PHE A 4 -14.88 45.17 22.56
CA PHE A 4 -15.01 44.93 21.11
C PHE A 4 -16.43 44.47 20.79
N THR A 5 -17.18 45.33 20.10
CA THR A 5 -18.48 45.01 19.49
C THR A 5 -18.24 44.55 18.06
N LEU A 6 -18.32 43.23 17.83
CA LEU A 6 -18.25 42.68 16.48
C LEU A 6 -19.65 42.72 15.85
N LYS A 7 -19.84 43.63 14.89
CA LYS A 7 -21.04 43.69 14.05
C LYS A 7 -20.98 42.58 13.00
N LEU A 8 -21.97 41.70 13.01
CA LEU A 8 -22.22 40.68 11.99
C LEU A 8 -23.01 41.33 10.83
N PRO A 9 -22.51 41.41 9.58
CA PRO A 9 -23.35 41.74 8.45
C PRO A 9 -23.91 40.46 7.82
N ILE A 10 -25.23 40.40 7.89
CA ILE A 10 -26.14 39.70 7.00
C ILE A 10 -25.66 39.84 5.54
N LEU A 11 -25.47 38.73 4.84
CA LEU A 11 -25.42 38.73 3.37
C LEU A 11 -26.50 37.81 2.81
N LEU A 12 -27.45 38.50 2.18
CA LEU A 12 -28.64 38.03 1.50
C LEU A 12 -28.30 37.22 0.25
N ALA A 13 -29.07 36.15 0.05
CA ALA A 13 -29.76 35.78 -1.18
C ALA A 13 -29.04 36.00 -2.53
N ILE A 14 -28.44 34.91 -3.05
CA ILE A 14 -28.38 34.65 -4.49
C ILE A 14 -29.08 33.31 -4.75
N LEU A 15 -30.40 33.36 -4.76
CA LEU A 15 -31.27 32.35 -5.36
C LEU A 15 -31.27 32.59 -6.88
N ALA A 16 -30.14 32.32 -7.52
CA ALA A 16 -30.06 32.25 -8.96
C ALA A 16 -30.69 30.91 -9.39
N SER A 17 -31.85 31.04 -10.02
CA SER A 17 -32.60 30.00 -10.71
C SER A 17 -31.73 29.25 -11.72
N PHE A 18 -31.09 28.17 -11.28
CA PHE A 18 -30.62 27.13 -12.17
C PHE A 18 -31.83 26.39 -12.72
N LYS A 19 -32.32 26.82 -13.89
CA LYS A 19 -33.05 25.95 -14.81
C LYS A 19 -32.07 24.89 -15.28
N GLY A 20 -31.82 23.91 -14.41
CA GLY A 20 -31.08 22.72 -14.76
C GLY A 20 -31.82 22.04 -15.89
N ALA A 21 -31.19 21.99 -17.07
CA ALA A 21 -31.58 21.05 -18.10
C ALA A 21 -31.50 19.66 -17.44
N ILE A 22 -32.66 19.11 -17.08
CA ILE A 22 -32.80 17.71 -16.69
C ILE A 22 -32.48 16.94 -17.96
N ALA A 23 -31.21 16.60 -18.13
CA ALA A 23 -30.82 15.64 -19.13
C ALA A 23 -31.71 14.41 -18.88
N PRO A 24 -32.43 13.89 -19.90
CA PRO A 24 -33.21 12.69 -19.72
C PRO A 24 -32.29 11.62 -19.12
N PRO A 25 -32.76 10.80 -18.16
CA PRO A 25 -31.96 9.73 -17.59
C PRO A 25 -31.46 8.92 -18.78
N THR A 26 -30.18 9.06 -19.09
CA THR A 26 -29.52 8.26 -20.12
C THR A 26 -29.74 6.86 -19.61
N THR A 27 -30.67 6.14 -20.26
CA THR A 27 -30.96 4.76 -19.94
C THR A 27 -29.60 4.10 -19.93
N GLU A 28 -29.13 3.72 -18.74
CA GLU A 28 -27.83 3.10 -18.56
C GLU A 28 -27.87 1.87 -19.44
N ARG A 29 -27.37 2.03 -20.66
CA ARG A 29 -27.15 0.95 -21.59
C ARG A 29 -26.10 0.16 -20.83
N ASN A 30 -26.58 -0.87 -20.14
CA ASN A 30 -25.84 -1.88 -19.41
C ASN A 30 -24.97 -2.65 -20.42
N ARG A 31 -24.05 -1.90 -21.03
CA ARG A 31 -23.15 -2.30 -22.09
C ARG A 31 -21.97 -2.90 -21.36
N ASN A 32 -22.03 -4.23 -21.27
CA ASN A 32 -20.86 -5.10 -21.35
C ASN A 32 -20.15 -5.48 -20.05
N ASN A 33 -20.86 -5.66 -18.93
CA ASN A 33 -20.42 -6.72 -18.02
C ASN A 33 -21.17 -7.99 -18.43
N LYS A 34 -20.66 -8.68 -19.47
CA LYS A 34 -21.01 -10.09 -19.62
C LYS A 34 -20.51 -10.75 -18.34
N ASP A 35 -21.43 -11.27 -17.54
CA ASP A 35 -21.09 -11.92 -16.28
C ASP A 35 -19.95 -12.90 -16.52
N LYS A 36 -18.80 -12.64 -15.88
CA LYS A 36 -17.64 -13.50 -16.01
C LYS A 36 -17.93 -14.81 -15.31
N ILE A 37 -17.48 -15.90 -15.91
CA ILE A 37 -17.58 -17.22 -15.31
C ILE A 37 -16.59 -17.28 -14.14
N LEU A 38 -17.12 -17.45 -12.93
CA LEU A 38 -16.34 -17.65 -11.72
C LEU A 38 -15.66 -19.03 -11.77
N ILE A 39 -14.35 -19.05 -11.54
CA ILE A 39 -13.55 -20.27 -11.43
C ILE A 39 -13.11 -20.43 -9.98
N ASP A 40 -13.67 -21.43 -9.30
CA ASP A 40 -13.24 -21.74 -7.94
C ASP A 40 -11.77 -22.21 -7.93
N LEU A 41 -11.02 -21.62 -7.02
CA LEU A 41 -9.59 -21.87 -6.82
C LEU A 41 -9.41 -22.59 -5.49
N ASN A 42 -8.91 -23.82 -5.55
CA ASN A 42 -8.38 -24.51 -4.37
C ASN A 42 -6.85 -24.39 -4.36
N ILE A 43 -6.30 -23.65 -3.39
CA ILE A 43 -4.85 -23.38 -3.29
C ILE A 43 -4.02 -24.57 -2.76
N SER A 44 -4.68 -25.65 -2.33
CA SER A 44 -4.06 -26.95 -2.00
C SER A 44 -4.32 -28.04 -3.04
N GLY A 45 -5.32 -27.83 -3.91
CA GLY A 45 -5.77 -28.81 -4.88
C GLY A 45 -4.99 -28.83 -6.18
N SER A 46 -5.51 -29.59 -7.14
CA SER A 46 -4.99 -29.64 -8.50
C SER A 46 -5.31 -28.36 -9.28
N ARG A 47 -4.41 -28.01 -10.19
CA ARG A 47 -4.56 -26.84 -11.05
C ARG A 47 -5.72 -27.02 -12.03
N THR A 48 -6.64 -26.06 -12.06
CA THR A 48 -7.66 -26.00 -13.11
C THR A 48 -7.07 -25.45 -14.41
N ALA A 49 -7.54 -25.95 -15.56
CA ALA A 49 -6.95 -25.66 -16.88
C ALA A 49 -6.92 -24.17 -17.27
N ARG A 50 -7.74 -23.34 -16.62
CA ARG A 50 -7.90 -21.90 -16.91
C ARG A 50 -7.11 -21.01 -15.95
N ILE A 51 -6.56 -21.57 -14.88
CA ILE A 51 -5.71 -20.85 -13.94
C ILE A 51 -4.25 -20.99 -14.36
N GLU A 52 -3.55 -19.88 -14.29
CA GLU A 52 -2.11 -19.74 -14.45
C GLU A 52 -1.47 -19.63 -13.07
N VAL A 53 -0.36 -20.34 -12.91
CA VAL A 53 0.34 -20.51 -11.64
C VAL A 53 1.77 -20.06 -11.90
N ILE A 54 2.22 -19.05 -11.16
CA ILE A 54 3.51 -18.39 -11.36
C ILE A 54 4.20 -18.31 -9.99
N PRO A 55 5.45 -18.77 -9.83
CA PRO A 55 6.20 -18.52 -8.60
C PRO A 55 6.32 -17.02 -8.31
N SER A 56 6.20 -16.59 -7.06
CA SER A 56 6.47 -15.19 -6.68
C SER A 56 7.97 -14.97 -6.57
N MET A 57 8.45 -13.83 -7.09
CA MET A 57 9.85 -13.41 -6.91
C MET A 57 10.02 -12.67 -5.57
N LYS A 58 8.98 -11.96 -5.12
CA LYS A 58 8.95 -11.18 -3.89
C LYS A 58 8.79 -12.03 -2.62
N PHE A 59 8.02 -13.11 -2.69
CA PHE A 59 7.76 -13.99 -1.56
C PHE A 59 8.37 -15.37 -1.79
N PRO A 60 9.45 -15.74 -1.07
CA PRO A 60 9.97 -17.10 -1.09
C PRO A 60 8.86 -18.12 -0.78
N CYS A 61 8.82 -19.22 -1.54
CA CYS A 61 7.74 -20.22 -1.46
C CYS A 61 6.33 -19.67 -1.79
N GLY A 62 6.25 -18.46 -2.35
CA GLY A 62 5.03 -17.84 -2.81
C GLY A 62 4.62 -18.36 -4.18
N THR A 63 3.32 -18.59 -4.34
CA THR A 63 2.70 -18.98 -5.61
C THR A 63 1.58 -18.01 -5.95
N ASN A 64 1.71 -17.33 -7.08
CA ASN A 64 0.72 -16.45 -7.66
C ASN A 64 -0.24 -17.25 -8.55
N TYR A 65 -1.53 -17.01 -8.39
CA TYR A 65 -2.62 -17.56 -9.19
C TYR A 65 -3.35 -16.45 -9.90
N THR A 66 -3.55 -16.63 -11.20
CA THR A 66 -4.28 -15.69 -12.05
C THR A 66 -5.06 -16.44 -13.12
N VAL A 67 -6.03 -15.80 -13.75
CA VAL A 67 -6.69 -16.39 -14.93
C VAL A 67 -5.75 -16.27 -16.13
N ARG A 68 -5.57 -17.35 -16.89
CA ARG A 68 -4.75 -17.35 -18.11
C ARG A 68 -5.13 -16.19 -19.04
N ARG A 69 -4.14 -15.61 -19.70
CA ARG A 69 -4.31 -14.45 -20.61
C ARG A 69 -5.43 -14.60 -21.63
N ASN A 70 -5.63 -15.79 -22.20
CA ASN A 70 -6.68 -16.06 -23.20
C ASN A 70 -8.09 -16.25 -22.61
N ALA A 71 -8.22 -16.40 -21.29
CA ALA A 71 -9.48 -16.59 -20.59
C ALA A 71 -9.90 -15.37 -19.74
N ARG A 72 -9.01 -14.40 -19.51
CA ARG A 72 -9.24 -13.22 -18.64
C ARG A 72 -10.46 -12.37 -19.01
N HIS A 73 -10.92 -12.42 -20.26
CA HIS A 73 -12.07 -11.65 -20.74
C HIS A 73 -13.41 -12.31 -20.39
N THR A 74 -13.41 -13.63 -20.17
CA THR A 74 -14.64 -14.43 -19.94
C THR A 74 -14.67 -15.07 -18.55
N HIS A 75 -13.54 -15.14 -17.86
CA HIS A 75 -13.43 -15.80 -16.56
C HIS A 75 -12.73 -14.91 -15.53
N ILE A 76 -12.99 -15.19 -14.26
CA ILE A 76 -12.35 -14.59 -13.09
C ILE A 76 -12.23 -15.64 -11.99
N ILE A 77 -11.25 -15.50 -11.09
CA ILE A 77 -11.17 -16.36 -9.90
C ILE A 77 -12.41 -16.09 -9.02
N GLY A 78 -13.15 -17.16 -8.73
CA GLY A 78 -14.33 -17.20 -7.87
C GLY A 78 -13.96 -17.38 -6.41
N ASN A 79 -14.53 -18.43 -5.79
CA ASN A 79 -14.22 -18.77 -4.41
C ASN A 79 -12.74 -19.17 -4.30
N VAL A 80 -12.07 -18.69 -3.25
CA VAL A 80 -10.72 -19.13 -2.91
C VAL A 80 -10.84 -20.02 -1.68
N ARG A 81 -10.38 -21.27 -1.82
CA ARG A 81 -10.46 -22.31 -0.80
C ARG A 81 -9.09 -22.89 -0.53
N ASP A 82 -8.89 -23.38 0.69
CA ASP A 82 -7.81 -24.29 1.04
C ASP A 82 -8.39 -25.63 1.48
N ASN A 83 -8.33 -26.64 0.59
CA ASN A 83 -9.12 -27.86 0.74
C ASN A 83 -10.62 -27.52 0.85
N ASP A 84 -11.27 -27.89 1.96
CA ASP A 84 -12.69 -27.64 2.20
C ASP A 84 -12.97 -26.26 2.82
N GLU A 85 -11.94 -25.60 3.36
CA GLU A 85 -12.08 -24.31 4.02
C GLU A 85 -12.23 -23.17 3.00
N LEU A 86 -13.30 -22.40 3.11
CA LEU A 86 -13.50 -21.20 2.30
C LEU A 86 -12.78 -20.01 2.93
N ILE A 87 -11.79 -19.46 2.21
CA ILE A 87 -11.04 -18.27 2.65
C ILE A 87 -11.82 -17.01 2.28
N ILE A 88 -12.25 -16.90 1.01
CA ILE A 88 -13.02 -15.76 0.52
C ILE A 88 -13.95 -16.16 -0.62
N SER A 89 -15.17 -15.64 -0.60
CA SER A 89 -16.18 -15.87 -1.63
C SER A 89 -15.84 -15.18 -2.95
N GLY A 90 -16.30 -15.78 -4.06
CA GLY A 90 -16.31 -15.17 -5.39
C GLY A 90 -17.09 -13.85 -5.43
N ASP A 91 -16.66 -12.92 -6.28
CA ASP A 91 -17.44 -11.71 -6.59
C ASP A 91 -17.63 -11.61 -8.11
N PRO A 92 -18.86 -11.76 -8.63
CA PRO A 92 -19.14 -11.70 -10.07
C PRO A 92 -19.00 -10.28 -10.64
N THR A 93 -19.01 -9.24 -9.80
CA THR A 93 -18.86 -7.84 -10.24
C THR A 93 -17.40 -7.46 -10.48
N ALA A 94 -16.46 -8.27 -9.97
CA ALA A 94 -15.04 -8.01 -10.11
C ALA A 94 -14.57 -8.15 -11.56
N MET A 95 -13.67 -7.27 -11.97
CA MET A 95 -13.05 -7.31 -13.29
C MET A 95 -11.92 -8.35 -13.33
N SER A 96 -11.13 -8.44 -12.27
CA SER A 96 -10.03 -9.42 -12.18
C SER A 96 -9.73 -9.71 -10.72
N ARG A 97 -9.24 -10.91 -10.44
CA ARG A 97 -8.82 -11.32 -9.11
C ARG A 97 -7.51 -12.10 -9.22
N TYR A 98 -6.61 -11.83 -8.29
CA TYR A 98 -5.28 -12.40 -8.18
C TYR A 98 -5.12 -12.94 -6.77
N VAL A 99 -4.49 -14.11 -6.65
CA VAL A 99 -4.27 -14.77 -5.35
C VAL A 99 -2.81 -15.11 -5.21
N LEU A 100 -2.16 -14.64 -4.16
CA LEU A 100 -0.84 -15.11 -3.74
C LEU A 100 -1.05 -16.06 -2.56
N ASN A 101 -0.45 -17.25 -2.62
CA ASN A 101 -0.35 -18.19 -1.51
C ASN A 101 1.11 -18.37 -1.13
N VAL A 102 1.49 -18.02 0.10
CA VAL A 102 2.82 -18.24 0.65
C VAL A 102 2.72 -19.35 1.69
N ARG A 103 3.52 -20.40 1.50
CA ARG A 103 3.61 -21.54 2.42
C ARG A 103 4.89 -21.41 3.25
N GLY A 104 4.75 -21.51 4.57
CA GLY A 104 5.87 -21.53 5.51
C GLY A 104 6.01 -22.88 6.20
N GLU A 105 6.88 -22.90 7.20
CA GLU A 105 7.10 -24.07 8.06
C GLU A 105 5.92 -24.31 8.99
N ARG A 106 5.82 -25.54 9.53
CA ARG A 106 4.83 -25.93 10.56
C ARG A 106 3.36 -25.70 10.20
N GLY A 107 3.05 -25.56 8.91
CA GLY A 107 1.69 -25.35 8.43
C GLY A 107 1.30 -23.88 8.25
N PHE A 108 2.21 -22.95 8.53
CA PHE A 108 1.98 -21.53 8.31
C PHE A 108 1.58 -21.27 6.87
N ARG A 109 0.53 -20.46 6.69
CA ARG A 109 0.12 -19.97 5.37
C ARG A 109 -0.27 -18.52 5.44
N TYR A 110 0.09 -17.79 4.40
CA TYR A 110 -0.37 -16.43 4.14
C TYR A 110 -0.99 -16.37 2.75
N VAL A 111 -2.18 -15.76 2.65
CA VAL A 111 -2.95 -15.65 1.42
C VAL A 111 -3.32 -14.19 1.20
N LYS A 112 -2.89 -13.62 0.08
CA LYS A 112 -3.25 -12.26 -0.35
C LYS A 112 -4.14 -12.33 -1.57
N VAL A 113 -5.32 -11.76 -1.48
CA VAL A 113 -6.30 -11.69 -2.57
C VAL A 113 -6.45 -10.24 -3.02
N ILE A 114 -6.05 -9.97 -4.25
CA ILE A 114 -6.16 -8.65 -4.87
C ILE A 114 -7.31 -8.71 -5.87
N THR A 115 -8.38 -7.96 -5.61
CA THR A 115 -9.54 -7.87 -6.51
C THR A 115 -9.61 -6.48 -7.11
N ARG A 116 -9.72 -6.39 -8.45
CA ARG A 116 -9.91 -5.13 -9.17
C ARG A 116 -11.34 -5.02 -9.66
N TYR A 117 -11.92 -3.84 -9.49
CA TYR A 117 -13.23 -3.48 -9.98
C TYR A 117 -13.11 -2.35 -10.99
N ARG A 118 -14.11 -2.26 -11.85
CA ARG A 118 -14.30 -1.10 -12.72
C ARG A 118 -15.50 -0.33 -12.21
N VAL A 119 -15.29 0.90 -11.80
CA VAL A 119 -16.36 1.80 -11.33
C VAL A 119 -16.40 2.98 -12.29
N ALA A 120 -17.43 3.00 -13.14
CA ALA A 120 -17.54 3.93 -14.27
C ALA A 120 -16.28 3.92 -15.18
N CYS A 121 -15.52 5.01 -15.18
CA CYS A 121 -14.30 5.19 -15.96
C CYS A 121 -13.01 4.95 -15.16
N SER A 122 -13.11 4.57 -13.88
CA SER A 122 -11.96 4.33 -13.01
C SER A 122 -11.82 2.87 -12.61
N TYR A 123 -10.65 2.51 -12.11
CA TYR A 123 -10.36 1.22 -11.51
C TYR A 123 -10.14 1.37 -10.02
N THR A 124 -10.75 0.49 -9.24
CA THR A 124 -10.46 0.38 -7.80
C THR A 124 -9.84 -0.99 -7.56
N THR A 125 -8.83 -1.05 -6.69
CA THR A 125 -8.27 -2.33 -6.26
C THR A 125 -8.62 -2.51 -4.78
N HIS A 126 -8.83 -3.74 -4.34
CA HIS A 126 -9.03 -4.09 -2.95
C HIS A 126 -8.12 -5.26 -2.62
N ILE A 127 -7.28 -5.06 -1.60
CA ILE A 127 -6.38 -6.06 -1.07
C ILE A 127 -7.00 -6.63 0.21
N LYS A 128 -7.19 -7.94 0.25
CA LYS A 128 -7.52 -8.70 1.46
C LYS A 128 -6.41 -9.69 1.75
N GLU A 129 -6.02 -9.78 3.00
CA GLU A 129 -4.91 -10.61 3.44
C GLU A 129 -5.37 -11.50 4.59
N PHE A 130 -5.02 -12.77 4.49
CA PHE A 130 -5.38 -13.79 5.45
C PHE A 130 -4.14 -14.58 5.84
N TRP A 131 -4.11 -15.09 7.05
CA TRP A 131 -3.05 -15.98 7.49
C TRP A 131 -3.57 -17.04 8.46
N ARG A 132 -2.83 -18.14 8.58
CA ARG A 132 -2.99 -19.11 9.65
C ARG A 132 -1.63 -19.62 10.09
N GLU A 133 -1.52 -19.98 11.36
CA GLU A 133 -0.27 -20.39 11.98
C GLU A 133 0.01 -21.89 11.77
N SER A 134 -1.00 -22.73 12.00
CA SER A 134 -0.92 -24.17 11.83
C SER A 134 -1.98 -24.71 10.86
N ILE A 135 -1.86 -26.00 10.49
CA ILE A 135 -2.78 -26.68 9.57
C ILE A 135 -4.22 -26.74 10.11
N ASN A 136 -4.36 -26.82 11.44
CA ASN A 136 -5.64 -27.01 12.10
C ASN A 136 -6.32 -25.67 12.45
N ASP A 137 -5.65 -24.55 12.21
CA ASP A 137 -6.20 -23.23 12.47
C ASP A 137 -7.03 -22.74 11.28
N MET A 138 -8.09 -22.01 11.59
CA MET A 138 -8.84 -21.27 10.59
C MET A 138 -8.03 -20.06 10.11
N TYR A 139 -8.26 -19.67 8.86
CA TYR A 139 -7.73 -18.42 8.33
C TYR A 139 -8.27 -17.21 9.10
N LYS A 140 -7.38 -16.29 9.45
CA LYS A 140 -7.69 -15.01 10.10
C LYS A 140 -7.31 -13.86 9.20
N ASP A 141 -8.07 -12.77 9.23
CA ASP A 141 -7.67 -11.52 8.59
C ASP A 141 -6.36 -11.02 9.18
N VAL A 142 -5.45 -10.54 8.33
CA VAL A 142 -4.23 -9.88 8.79
C VAL A 142 -4.59 -8.53 9.39
N GLN A 143 -4.32 -8.38 10.68
CA GLN A 143 -4.43 -7.14 11.42
C GLN A 143 -3.04 -6.74 11.89
N ARG A 144 -2.60 -5.55 11.48
CA ARG A 144 -1.28 -5.03 11.82
C ARG A 144 -1.40 -3.84 12.76
N GLU A 145 -0.42 -3.72 13.65
CA GLU A 145 -0.30 -2.61 14.58
C GLU A 145 0.66 -1.54 13.99
N PRO A 146 0.27 -0.25 14.02
CA PRO A 146 1.14 0.84 13.59
C PRO A 146 2.28 1.05 14.58
N MET A 147 3.51 1.05 14.08
CA MET A 147 4.69 1.45 14.85
C MET A 147 5.06 2.92 14.58
N THR A 148 5.67 3.58 15.56
CA THR A 148 6.29 4.89 15.37
C THR A 148 7.77 4.69 15.07
N LEU A 149 8.25 5.27 13.96
CA LEU A 149 9.65 5.34 13.61
C LEU A 149 10.17 6.75 13.89
N ASN A 150 11.17 6.88 14.76
CA ASN A 150 11.96 8.11 14.87
C ASN A 150 13.33 7.89 14.23
N ILE A 151 13.57 8.52 13.08
CA ILE A 151 14.75 8.29 12.24
C ILE A 151 16.06 8.57 12.99
N LEU A 152 16.09 9.61 13.85
CA LEU A 152 17.30 10.00 14.58
C LEU A 152 17.68 9.04 15.71
N GLU A 153 16.69 8.34 16.27
CA GLU A 153 16.88 7.45 17.42
C GLU A 153 16.96 5.97 16.99
N GLN A 154 16.43 5.63 15.81
CA GLN A 154 16.32 4.26 15.36
C GLN A 154 17.66 3.72 14.83
N THR A 155 18.30 2.85 15.62
CA THR A 155 19.48 2.06 15.20
C THR A 155 19.13 0.68 14.65
N GLY A 156 17.85 0.30 14.72
CA GLY A 156 17.34 -1.02 14.39
C GLY A 156 17.04 -1.84 15.65
N ASP A 157 15.89 -2.50 15.68
CA ASP A 157 15.42 -3.25 16.86
C ASP A 157 14.85 -4.61 16.44
N GLU A 158 14.12 -5.28 17.33
CA GLU A 158 13.45 -6.55 17.06
C GLU A 158 12.54 -6.49 15.82
N TYR A 159 11.84 -5.38 15.60
CA TYR A 159 10.76 -5.26 14.62
C TYR A 159 11.18 -4.47 13.37
N ILE A 160 11.95 -3.39 13.54
CA ILE A 160 12.40 -2.50 12.47
C ILE A 160 13.86 -2.83 12.12
N SER A 161 14.09 -3.14 10.85
CA SER A 161 15.43 -3.18 10.27
C SER A 161 15.86 -1.77 9.87
N ALA A 162 17.08 -1.39 10.25
CA ALA A 162 17.77 -0.21 9.74
C ALA A 162 18.99 -0.70 8.95
N ARG A 163 19.00 -0.48 7.64
CA ARG A 163 20.10 -0.90 6.76
C ARG A 163 20.74 0.30 6.12
N LEU A 164 22.04 0.45 6.30
CA LEU A 164 22.82 1.47 5.62
C LEU A 164 22.91 1.12 4.12
N ILE A 165 22.72 2.13 3.26
CA ILE A 165 22.89 2.01 1.81
C ILE A 165 24.28 2.52 1.47
N ALA A 166 25.12 1.65 0.91
CA ALA A 166 26.35 2.09 0.28
C ALA A 166 25.99 2.90 -0.98
N LEU A 167 26.45 4.14 -1.04
CA LEU A 167 26.36 4.92 -2.27
C LEU A 167 27.35 4.29 -3.27
N GLU A 168 26.83 3.65 -4.33
CA GLU A 168 27.64 2.90 -5.29
C GLU A 168 28.63 3.78 -6.06
N ASN A 169 28.44 5.11 -6.06
CA ASN A 169 29.40 6.09 -6.55
C ASN A 169 29.38 7.32 -5.63
N PRO A 170 30.28 7.44 -4.64
CA PRO A 170 30.57 8.72 -4.02
C PRO A 170 31.37 9.55 -5.04
N GLN A 171 30.74 9.91 -6.16
CA GLN A 171 31.39 10.72 -7.18
C GLN A 171 31.55 12.14 -6.62
N GLU A 172 32.78 12.42 -6.17
CA GLU A 172 33.45 13.71 -6.30
C GLU A 172 32.70 14.93 -5.74
N GLU A 173 32.20 14.87 -4.49
CA GLU A 173 32.17 16.10 -3.69
C GLU A 173 33.62 16.40 -3.24
N GLU A 174 34.43 16.86 -4.20
CA GLU A 174 35.84 17.25 -4.08
C GLU A 174 36.08 18.53 -3.26
N ASP A 175 35.18 18.88 -2.33
CA ASP A 175 35.44 19.93 -1.35
C ASP A 175 36.00 19.30 -0.06
N ALA A 176 37.22 18.79 -0.18
CA ALA A 176 37.96 18.00 0.82
C ALA A 176 38.32 18.73 2.14
N GLU A 177 37.76 19.91 2.43
CA GLU A 177 38.13 20.69 3.62
C GLU A 177 37.13 20.59 4.79
N SER A 178 35.99 19.91 4.64
CA SER A 178 35.01 19.73 5.75
C SER A 178 35.13 18.38 6.45
N LEU A 179 36.35 18.00 6.85
CA LEU A 179 36.71 16.72 7.50
C LEU A 179 36.16 16.50 8.93
N SER A 180 35.32 17.39 9.45
CA SER A 180 34.83 17.33 10.84
C SER A 180 33.34 17.01 10.98
N SER A 181 32.59 16.92 9.88
CA SER A 181 31.19 16.49 9.95
C SER A 181 31.09 14.97 9.85
N PRO A 182 30.44 14.27 10.80
CA PRO A 182 30.25 12.82 10.72
C PRO A 182 29.55 12.47 9.41
N LEU A 183 30.19 11.61 8.61
CA LEU A 183 29.68 11.12 7.34
C LEU A 183 28.37 10.36 7.61
N HIS A 184 27.24 10.95 7.23
CA HIS A 184 25.95 10.29 7.37
C HIS A 184 25.75 9.36 6.18
N VAL A 185 25.64 8.07 6.48
CA VAL A 185 25.38 7.02 5.49
C VAL A 185 23.85 6.91 5.34
N PRO A 186 23.29 7.02 4.12
CA PRO A 186 21.86 6.86 3.91
C PRO A 186 21.34 5.56 4.49
N ALA A 187 20.11 5.56 5.00
CA ALA A 187 19.53 4.40 5.69
C ALA A 187 18.13 4.06 5.16
N VAL A 188 17.84 2.76 5.08
CA VAL A 188 16.50 2.22 4.83
C VAL A 188 15.94 1.62 6.09
N TYR A 189 14.75 2.07 6.46
CA TYR A 189 13.95 1.53 7.54
C TYR A 189 12.76 0.76 6.98
N ASP A 190 12.62 -0.49 7.42
CA ASP A 190 11.58 -1.40 6.97
C ASP A 190 11.25 -2.39 8.09
N ILE A 191 10.01 -2.87 8.16
CA ILE A 191 9.65 -3.95 9.10
C ILE A 191 10.36 -5.22 8.65
N ARG A 192 11.04 -5.86 9.61
CA ARG A 192 11.74 -7.12 9.36
C ARG A 192 10.77 -8.17 8.80
N PRO A 193 11.18 -8.98 7.82
CA PRO A 193 10.27 -9.86 7.07
C PRO A 193 9.35 -10.72 7.93
N GLN A 194 9.84 -11.29 9.02
CA GLN A 194 9.08 -12.17 9.93
C GLN A 194 7.99 -11.43 10.73
N TYR A 195 8.04 -10.11 10.83
CA TYR A 195 7.09 -9.29 11.60
C TYR A 195 6.11 -8.51 10.70
N ARG A 196 6.23 -8.62 9.37
CA ARG A 196 5.40 -7.86 8.40
C ARG A 196 3.92 -8.19 8.41
N LEU A 197 3.52 -9.29 9.03
CA LEU A 197 2.09 -9.62 9.22
C LEU A 197 1.51 -9.02 10.50
N HIS A 198 2.35 -8.55 11.40
CA HIS A 198 1.95 -8.03 12.71
C HIS A 198 2.13 -6.53 12.81
N TYR A 199 3.09 -5.95 12.09
CA TYR A 199 3.43 -4.54 12.22
C TYR A 199 3.61 -3.85 10.86
N PHE A 200 3.40 -2.54 10.85
CA PHE A 200 3.83 -1.63 9.78
C PHE A 200 4.36 -0.33 10.39
N ILE A 201 5.20 0.40 9.66
CA ILE A 201 5.61 1.74 10.08
C ILE A 201 4.42 2.68 9.86
N GLY A 202 3.80 3.14 10.95
CA GLY A 202 2.67 4.07 10.92
C GLY A 202 3.13 5.52 10.87
N MET A 203 3.62 6.04 11.99
CA MET A 203 4.10 7.42 12.09
C MET A 203 5.60 7.49 11.82
N VAL A 204 6.02 8.44 10.98
CA VAL A 204 7.42 8.72 10.69
C VAL A 204 7.79 10.07 11.30
N LYS A 205 8.80 10.06 12.16
CA LYS A 205 9.36 11.24 12.82
C LYS A 205 10.83 11.42 12.51
N TYR A 206 11.28 12.67 12.64
CA TYR A 206 12.68 13.05 12.63
C TYR A 206 12.91 13.96 13.85
N GLY A 207 13.37 13.39 14.97
CA GLY A 207 13.35 14.09 16.25
C GLY A 207 11.91 14.42 16.67
N GLU A 208 11.64 15.70 16.95
CA GLU A 208 10.31 16.17 17.35
C GLU A 208 9.35 16.38 16.17
N TYR A 209 9.86 16.40 14.93
CA TYR A 209 9.06 16.72 13.76
C TYR A 209 8.36 15.48 13.20
N THR A 210 7.06 15.61 12.92
CA THR A 210 6.31 14.58 12.19
C THR A 210 6.50 14.77 10.70
N VAL A 211 7.00 13.73 10.03
CA VAL A 211 7.24 13.72 8.58
C VAL A 211 6.00 13.20 7.84
N ASP A 212 5.44 12.08 8.32
CA ASP A 212 4.23 11.47 7.75
C ASP A 212 3.45 10.71 8.83
N ASN A 213 2.12 10.84 8.82
CA ASN A 213 1.22 10.16 9.76
C ASN A 213 -0.02 9.55 9.07
N GLN A 214 0.01 9.36 7.75
CA GLN A 214 -1.13 8.79 7.03
C GLN A 214 -1.19 7.26 7.24
N ILE A 215 -2.02 6.83 8.19
CA ILE A 215 -2.18 5.41 8.55
C ILE A 215 -3.41 4.73 7.94
N GLN A 216 -4.39 5.50 7.46
CA GLN A 216 -5.66 4.94 7.03
C GLN A 216 -5.48 4.07 5.78
N GLY A 217 -5.81 2.78 5.92
CA GLY A 217 -5.67 1.82 4.83
C GLY A 217 -4.22 1.44 4.53
N LEU A 218 -3.24 1.83 5.34
CA LEU A 218 -1.84 1.47 5.15
C LEU A 218 -1.62 -0.03 5.35
N VAL A 219 -0.86 -0.65 4.46
CA VAL A 219 -0.51 -2.09 4.48
C VAL A 219 0.97 -2.28 4.79
N GLU A 220 1.83 -1.53 4.11
CA GLU A 220 3.28 -1.58 4.25
C GLU A 220 3.84 -0.18 4.07
N ARG A 221 4.91 0.15 4.81
CA ARG A 221 5.63 1.40 4.66
C ARG A 221 7.12 1.15 4.83
N ARG A 222 7.89 1.74 3.93
CA ARG A 222 9.36 1.80 3.96
C ARG A 222 9.77 3.26 3.98
N VAL A 223 10.80 3.57 4.77
CA VAL A 223 11.35 4.92 4.86
C VAL A 223 12.80 4.89 4.45
N ILE A 224 13.19 5.81 3.59
CA ILE A 224 14.57 6.02 3.16
C ILE A 224 14.99 7.39 3.66
N TRP A 225 16.06 7.44 4.44
CA TRP A 225 16.68 8.69 4.88
C TRP A 225 17.97 8.93 4.10
N GLU A 226 18.01 10.08 3.44
CA GLU A 226 19.16 10.62 2.72
C GLU A 226 19.50 12.01 3.28
N GLY A 227 20.71 12.50 2.97
CA GLY A 227 21.14 13.85 3.36
C GLY A 227 21.87 13.91 4.70
N ARG A 228 22.21 15.13 5.13
CA ARG A 228 23.05 15.40 6.31
C ARG A 228 22.18 15.73 7.52
N LEU A 229 22.72 15.59 8.74
CA LEU A 229 22.09 16.09 9.96
C LEU A 229 21.90 17.61 9.83
N GLY A 230 20.66 18.06 9.65
CA GLY A 230 20.32 19.46 9.34
C GLY A 230 19.64 19.62 7.99
N ASP A 231 20.12 18.96 6.93
CA ASP A 231 19.45 18.97 5.61
C ASP A 231 18.95 17.56 5.24
N PRO A 232 18.01 16.97 6.02
CA PRO A 232 17.50 15.64 5.74
C PRO A 232 16.55 15.67 4.54
N LYS A 233 16.68 14.63 3.73
CA LYS A 233 15.73 14.26 2.68
C LYS A 233 15.16 12.89 3.03
N ILE A 234 13.86 12.81 3.23
CA ILE A 234 13.20 11.59 3.68
C ILE A 234 12.19 11.16 2.62
N THR A 235 12.36 9.96 2.09
CA THR A 235 11.44 9.36 1.14
C THR A 235 10.60 8.30 1.84
N VAL A 236 9.28 8.47 1.82
CA VAL A 236 8.32 7.53 2.40
C VAL A 236 7.60 6.80 1.28
N ILE A 237 7.81 5.48 1.21
CA ILE A 237 7.14 4.59 0.25
C ILE A 237 6.04 3.84 1.01
N SER A 238 4.79 4.01 0.60
CA SER A 238 3.62 3.44 1.29
C SER A 238 2.78 2.61 0.32
N LEU A 239 2.34 1.43 0.74
CA LEU A 239 1.37 0.59 0.04
C LEU A 239 0.06 0.58 0.81
N TYR A 240 -1.05 0.86 0.12
CA TYR A 240 -2.39 0.94 0.72
C TYR A 240 -3.29 -0.25 0.32
N LYS A 241 -4.37 -0.46 1.08
CA LYS A 241 -5.37 -1.53 0.89
C LYS A 241 -6.13 -1.40 -0.43
N ASP A 242 -6.16 -0.21 -1.01
CA ASP A 242 -6.73 0.07 -2.33
C ASP A 242 -5.76 -0.24 -3.48
N GLY A 243 -4.57 -0.79 -3.18
CA GLY A 243 -3.55 -1.15 -4.15
C GLY A 243 -2.70 0.00 -4.67
N ASP A 244 -2.85 1.20 -4.12
CA ASP A 244 -1.96 2.32 -4.41
C ASP A 244 -0.62 2.15 -3.70
N GLU A 245 0.45 2.35 -4.47
CA GLU A 245 1.79 2.57 -3.95
C GLU A 245 2.16 4.04 -4.17
N THR A 246 2.50 4.74 -3.09
CA THR A 246 2.87 6.16 -3.12
C THR A 246 4.31 6.32 -2.67
N GLU A 247 5.06 7.17 -3.35
CA GLU A 247 6.40 7.59 -2.98
C GLU A 247 6.36 9.10 -2.74
N ALA A 248 6.51 9.51 -1.49
CA ALA A 248 6.48 10.91 -1.06
C ALA A 248 7.88 11.31 -0.58
N VAL A 249 8.44 12.37 -1.17
CA VAL A 249 9.76 12.89 -0.82
C VAL A 249 9.59 14.16 -0.01
N TYR A 250 10.18 14.19 1.19
CA TYR A 250 10.10 15.30 2.12
C TYR A 250 11.48 15.95 2.30
N LYS A 251 11.49 17.28 2.42
CA LYS A 251 12.68 18.06 2.79
C LYS A 251 12.38 18.95 3.99
N PHE A 252 13.33 19.08 4.90
CA PHE A 252 13.18 19.98 6.04
C PHE A 252 13.38 21.45 5.62
N GLY A 253 12.46 22.33 6.00
CA GLY A 253 12.55 23.75 5.76
C GLY A 253 12.87 24.51 7.04
N PHE A 254 14.13 24.91 7.24
CA PHE A 254 14.59 25.61 8.45
C PHE A 254 13.81 26.89 8.79
N THR A 255 13.31 27.61 7.78
CA THR A 255 12.57 28.86 8.01
C THR A 255 11.22 28.62 8.67
N GLU A 256 10.60 27.47 8.40
CA GLU A 256 9.26 27.12 8.90
C GLU A 256 9.28 26.02 9.95
N ASP A 257 10.47 25.47 10.24
CA ASP A 257 10.67 24.43 11.23
C ASP A 257 9.76 23.19 11.00
N GLN A 258 9.60 22.81 9.73
CA GLN A 258 8.74 21.69 9.34
C GLN A 258 9.24 20.97 8.08
N PHE A 259 8.81 19.72 7.93
CA PHE A 259 9.00 18.98 6.69
C PHE A 259 7.96 19.41 5.65
N LYS A 260 8.42 19.62 4.41
CA LYS A 260 7.58 19.91 3.25
C LYS A 260 7.64 18.77 2.26
N LEU A 261 6.48 18.43 1.70
CA LEU A 261 6.38 17.54 0.56
C LEU A 261 7.00 18.22 -0.67
N LEU A 262 8.08 17.64 -1.18
CA LEU A 262 8.83 18.11 -2.33
C LEU A 262 8.37 17.43 -3.63
N ASP A 263 8.18 16.11 -3.58
CA ASP A 263 7.74 15.30 -4.72
C ASP A 263 6.75 14.23 -4.25
N TYR A 264 5.83 13.86 -5.13
CA TYR A 264 4.82 12.84 -4.88
C TYR A 264 4.55 12.05 -6.14
N LYS A 265 4.81 10.74 -6.07
CA LYS A 265 4.49 9.78 -7.13
C LYS A 265 3.49 8.78 -6.61
N ARG A 266 2.52 8.42 -7.46
CA ARG A 266 1.56 7.36 -7.21
C ARG A 266 1.57 6.41 -8.38
N LYS A 267 1.71 5.12 -8.09
CA LYS A 267 1.55 4.02 -9.06
C LYS A 267 0.67 2.93 -8.46
N PHE A 268 0.08 2.12 -9.32
CA PHE A 268 -0.67 0.95 -8.87
C PHE A 268 0.28 -0.22 -8.67
N ILE A 269 0.03 -1.04 -7.64
CA ILE A 269 0.81 -2.24 -7.39
C ILE A 269 0.84 -3.15 -8.63
N GLU A 270 2.02 -3.66 -8.95
CA GLU A 270 2.17 -4.72 -9.94
C GLU A 270 1.65 -6.04 -9.35
N LEU A 271 0.82 -6.73 -10.11
CA LEU A 271 0.11 -7.92 -9.60
C LEU A 271 0.99 -9.18 -9.62
N TYR A 272 2.11 -9.11 -10.33
CA TYR A 272 3.04 -10.21 -10.55
C TYR A 272 4.44 -9.78 -10.11
N GLU A 273 4.61 -9.64 -8.80
CA GLU A 273 5.92 -9.54 -8.17
C GLU A 273 6.27 -10.85 -7.43
#